data_AF-A0A2M6XTM6-F1
#
_entry.id   AF-A0A2M6XTM6-F1
#
_cell.length_a   1.000
_cell.length_b   1.000
_cell.length_c   1.000
_cell.angle_alpha   90.00
_cell.angle_beta   90.00
_cell.angle_gamma   90.00
#
_symmetry.space_group_name_H-M   'P 1'
#
loop_
_entity.id
_entity.type
_entity.pdbx_description
1 polymer ?
#
loop_
_entity_poly.entity_id
_entity_poly.type
_entity_poly.pdbx_seq_one_letter_code
_entity_poly.pdbx_strand_id
1 'polypeptide(L)'
;MVDEKIVTKEQFKYLKSKYNFGIEKIKIDRNNRQFNGQVACNGQVKGKVRLILKRDDISKFKKDEILVSTMTVPDYLPAMKKAKAFITDEGGVTCHAAIISRELKIHCIIGTKIATKVLKDGDLVEVDANKGFVKKLKN
;
A
#
# COMPACT_ATOMS: atom_id res chain seq x y z
N MET A 1 11.82 20.59 -1.49
CA MET A 1 11.86 20.07 -0.11
C MET A 1 10.59 20.54 0.57
N VAL A 2 9.72 19.65 1.01
CA VAL A 2 8.60 20.02 1.88
C VAL A 2 9.17 20.05 3.30
N ASP A 3 9.21 21.23 3.92
CA ASP A 3 9.61 21.38 5.31
C ASP A 3 8.65 20.60 6.21
N GLU A 4 9.14 19.54 6.87
CA GLU A 4 8.40 18.85 7.93
C GLU A 4 8.25 19.80 9.12
N LYS A 5 7.20 20.62 9.13
CA LYS A 5 6.85 21.45 10.29
C LYS A 5 6.28 20.56 11.38
N ILE A 6 7.09 20.30 12.40
CA ILE A 6 6.64 19.62 13.63
C ILE A 6 5.71 20.57 14.38
N VAL A 7 4.46 20.16 14.56
CA VAL A 7 3.43 20.93 15.25
C VAL A 7 3.52 20.67 16.75
N THR A 8 3.59 21.73 17.56
CA THR A 8 3.57 21.61 19.03
C THR A 8 2.19 21.17 19.55
N LYS A 9 2.13 20.65 20.79
CA LYS A 9 0.86 20.22 21.41
C LYS A 9 -0.21 21.35 21.45
N GLU A 10 0.22 22.59 21.63
CA GLU A 10 -0.67 23.75 21.67
C GLU A 10 -1.21 24.11 20.27
N GLN A 11 -0.33 24.15 19.27
CA GLN A 11 -0.74 24.35 17.87
C GLN A 11 -1.68 23.23 17.41
N PHE A 12 -1.45 21.99 17.86
CA PHE A 12 -2.34 20.87 17.57
C PHE A 12 -3.72 21.05 18.19
N LYS A 13 -3.80 21.51 19.45
CA LYS A 13 -5.08 21.82 20.13
C LYS A 13 -5.85 22.94 19.41
N TYR A 14 -5.15 23.99 18.97
CA TYR A 14 -5.72 25.07 18.17
C TYR A 14 -6.28 24.56 16.84
N LEU A 15 -5.49 23.79 16.08
CA LEU A 15 -5.92 23.23 14.80
C LEU A 15 -7.13 22.31 14.96
N LYS A 16 -7.12 21.44 15.99
CA LYS A 16 -8.24 20.54 16.30
C LYS A 16 -9.53 21.31 16.57
N SER A 17 -9.45 22.41 17.33
CA SER A 17 -10.61 23.26 17.61
C SER A 17 -11.08 24.05 16.39
N LYS A 18 -10.15 24.55 15.57
CA LYS A 18 -10.46 25.42 14.42
C LYS A 18 -11.04 24.66 13.24
N TYR A 19 -10.55 23.45 12.97
CA TYR A 19 -10.90 22.66 11.79
C TYR A 19 -11.71 21.40 12.11
N ASN A 20 -12.10 21.21 13.37
CA ASN A 20 -12.95 20.12 13.86
C ASN A 20 -12.59 18.73 13.29
N PHE A 21 -11.30 18.37 13.31
CA PHE A 21 -10.81 17.07 12.84
C PHE A 21 -10.36 16.16 14.00
N GLY A 22 -10.49 14.85 13.83
CA GLY A 22 -9.99 13.84 14.75
C GLY A 22 -8.69 13.21 14.24
N ILE A 23 -7.82 12.77 15.17
CA ILE A 23 -6.79 11.78 14.82
C ILE A 23 -7.36 10.41 15.18
N GLU A 24 -7.52 9.56 14.18
CA GLU A 24 -7.73 8.14 14.40
C GLU A 24 -6.38 7.48 14.67
N LYS A 25 -6.13 7.08 15.93
CA LYS A 25 -4.96 6.26 16.26
C LYS A 25 -5.20 4.85 15.75
N ILE A 26 -4.62 4.52 14.60
CA ILE A 26 -4.60 3.14 14.13
C ILE A 26 -3.68 2.34 15.06
N LYS A 27 -4.26 1.47 15.90
CA LYS A 27 -3.50 0.49 16.69
C LYS A 27 -2.94 -0.57 15.72
N ILE A 28 -1.66 -0.44 15.37
CA ILE A 28 -0.95 -1.50 14.65
C ILE A 28 -0.54 -2.54 15.69
N ASP A 29 -1.28 -3.63 15.77
CA ASP A 29 -0.85 -4.80 16.52
C ASP A 29 0.37 -5.41 15.82
N ARG A 30 1.55 -5.26 16.42
CA ARG A 30 2.80 -5.80 15.87
C ARG A 30 2.82 -7.33 15.83
N ASN A 31 1.98 -8.00 16.63
CA ASN A 31 1.82 -9.45 16.59
C ASN A 31 0.90 -9.88 15.44
N ASN A 32 -0.07 -9.04 15.09
CA ASN A 32 -0.94 -9.28 13.95
C ASN A 32 -0.27 -8.82 12.65
N ARG A 33 0.47 -9.73 12.04
CA ARG A 33 1.19 -9.52 10.77
C ARG A 33 0.27 -9.49 9.55
N GLN A 34 -1.02 -9.32 9.77
CA GLN A 34 -2.05 -9.34 8.74
C GLN A 34 -2.84 -8.04 8.78
N PHE A 35 -3.11 -7.51 7.60
CA PHE A 35 -4.00 -6.36 7.43
C PHE A 35 -4.88 -6.58 6.20
N ASN A 36 -5.99 -5.85 6.15
CA ASN A 36 -7.01 -6.03 5.13
C ASN A 36 -7.08 -4.81 4.22
N GLY A 37 -7.67 -5.00 3.05
CA GLY A 37 -8.04 -3.94 2.13
C GLY A 37 -9.22 -4.38 1.27
N GLN A 38 -9.58 -3.54 0.31
CA GLN A 38 -10.61 -3.84 -0.67
C GLN A 38 -10.00 -4.63 -1.84
N VAL A 39 -10.69 -5.69 -2.26
CA VAL A 39 -10.29 -6.48 -3.42
C VAL A 39 -10.63 -5.71 -4.69
N ALA A 40 -9.64 -5.54 -5.57
CA ALA A 40 -9.82 -4.95 -6.90
C ALA A 40 -9.78 -6.04 -7.99
N CYS A 41 -8.87 -7.01 -7.85
CA CYS A 41 -8.75 -8.17 -8.74
C CYS A 41 -8.38 -9.41 -7.91
N ASN A 42 -9.15 -10.48 -8.09
CA ASN A 42 -9.12 -11.68 -7.26
C ASN A 42 -7.87 -12.55 -7.52
N GLY A 43 -7.56 -13.42 -6.56
CA GLY A 43 -6.52 -14.45 -6.64
C GLY A 43 -5.57 -14.46 -5.44
N GLN A 44 -4.60 -15.37 -5.47
CA GLN A 44 -3.70 -15.62 -4.34
C GLN A 44 -2.27 -15.77 -4.81
N VAL A 45 -1.35 -15.08 -4.14
CA VAL A 45 0.07 -15.16 -4.49
C VAL A 45 0.97 -14.88 -3.30
N LYS A 46 2.20 -15.40 -3.39
CA LYS A 46 3.30 -15.07 -2.47
C LYS A 46 4.42 -14.42 -3.25
N GLY A 47 5.07 -13.44 -2.63
CA GLY A 47 6.19 -12.74 -3.26
C GLY A 47 6.91 -11.80 -2.32
N LYS A 48 8.07 -11.34 -2.75
CA LYS A 48 8.84 -10.32 -2.04
C LYS A 48 8.23 -8.95 -2.30
N VAL A 49 8.11 -8.16 -1.25
CA VAL A 49 7.64 -6.79 -1.31
C VAL A 49 8.69 -5.91 -1.95
N ARG A 50 8.23 -5.02 -2.83
CA ARG A 50 8.97 -3.84 -3.27
C ARG A 50 8.07 -2.62 -3.14
N LEU A 51 8.51 -1.67 -2.32
CA LEU A 51 7.89 -0.36 -2.20
C LEU A 51 8.29 0.50 -3.40
N ILE A 52 7.31 1.12 -4.05
CA ILE A 52 7.53 2.15 -5.07
C ILE A 52 6.87 3.43 -4.60
N LEU A 53 7.63 4.30 -3.92
CA LEU A 53 7.11 5.56 -3.39
C LEU A 53 7.43 6.75 -4.28
N LYS A 54 8.45 6.61 -5.14
CA LYS A 54 8.84 7.60 -6.14
C LYS A 54 9.27 6.93 -7.45
N ARG A 55 9.32 7.72 -8.52
CA ARG A 55 9.67 7.27 -9.88
C ARG A 55 11.00 6.50 -9.94
N ASP A 56 12.01 6.93 -9.18
CA ASP A 56 13.33 6.29 -9.15
C ASP A 56 13.28 4.83 -8.64
N ASP A 57 12.29 4.48 -7.82
CA ASP A 57 12.17 3.14 -7.25
C ASP A 57 11.70 2.10 -8.28
N ILE A 58 11.09 2.55 -9.39
CA ILE A 58 10.66 1.69 -10.50
C ILE A 58 11.83 0.89 -11.07
N SER A 59 13.01 1.50 -11.14
CA SER A 59 14.25 0.86 -11.64
C SER A 59 14.69 -0.34 -10.79
N LYS A 60 14.34 -0.35 -9.49
CA LYS A 60 14.70 -1.39 -8.54
C LYS A 60 13.72 -2.57 -8.55
N PHE A 61 12.57 -2.41 -9.21
CA PHE A 61 11.51 -3.41 -9.22
C PHE A 61 11.92 -4.64 -10.04
N LYS A 62 11.87 -5.81 -9.41
CA LYS A 62 12.21 -7.07 -10.05
C LYS A 62 10.96 -7.81 -10.48
N LYS A 63 11.12 -8.68 -11.48
CA LYS A 63 10.05 -9.56 -11.94
C LYS A 63 9.56 -10.42 -10.77
N ASP A 64 8.26 -10.65 -10.74
CA ASP A 64 7.58 -11.50 -9.77
C ASP A 64 7.59 -10.99 -8.31
N GLU A 65 7.91 -9.70 -8.09
CA GLU A 65 7.74 -9.02 -6.81
C GLU A 65 6.28 -8.54 -6.60
N ILE A 66 5.95 -8.19 -5.35
CA ILE A 66 4.68 -7.58 -4.95
C ILE A 66 4.90 -6.08 -4.87
N LEU A 67 4.17 -5.32 -5.70
CA LEU A 67 4.27 -3.87 -5.74
C LEU A 67 3.44 -3.26 -4.61
N VAL A 68 4.10 -2.49 -3.75
CA VAL A 68 3.45 -1.75 -2.66
C VAL A 68 3.64 -0.25 -2.88
N SER A 69 2.57 0.53 -2.83
CA SER A 69 2.63 1.99 -2.96
C SER A 69 1.52 2.66 -2.15
N THR A 70 1.62 3.97 -1.89
CA THR A 70 0.49 4.74 -1.36
C THR A 70 -0.63 4.82 -2.41
N MET A 71 -0.28 5.23 -3.63
CA MET A 71 -1.15 5.27 -4.80
C MET A 71 -0.30 4.96 -6.05
N THR A 72 -0.90 4.43 -7.11
CA THR A 72 -0.20 4.22 -8.39
C THR A 72 -0.52 5.33 -9.38
N VAL A 73 0.44 5.61 -10.25
CA VAL A 73 0.30 6.56 -11.37
C VAL A 73 0.76 5.88 -12.66
N PRO A 74 0.41 6.41 -13.86
CA PRO A 74 0.73 5.76 -15.14
C PRO A 74 2.21 5.40 -15.32
N ASP A 75 3.12 6.20 -14.74
CA ASP A 75 4.55 5.94 -14.78
C ASP A 75 4.95 4.59 -14.18
N TYR A 76 4.14 4.04 -13.28
CA TYR A 76 4.45 2.78 -12.59
C TYR A 76 4.15 1.57 -13.48
N LEU A 77 3.51 1.77 -14.64
CA LEU A 77 3.10 0.72 -15.57
C LEU A 77 4.24 -0.28 -15.91
N PRO A 78 5.51 0.13 -16.14
CA PRO A 78 6.60 -0.81 -16.38
C PRO A 78 6.87 -1.75 -15.21
N ALA A 79 6.72 -1.30 -13.97
CA ALA A 79 6.81 -2.14 -12.78
C ALA A 79 5.55 -2.97 -12.57
N MET A 80 4.37 -2.39 -12.80
CA MET A 80 3.09 -3.09 -12.67
C MET A 80 3.00 -4.31 -13.60
N LYS A 81 3.50 -4.20 -14.85
CA LYS A 81 3.58 -5.32 -15.79
C LYS A 81 4.46 -6.49 -15.33
N LYS A 82 5.38 -6.24 -14.39
CA LYS A 82 6.32 -7.25 -13.85
C LYS A 82 5.84 -7.86 -12.54
N ALA A 83 4.83 -7.28 -11.89
CA ALA A 83 4.44 -7.65 -10.54
C ALA A 83 3.51 -8.87 -10.53
N LYS A 84 3.49 -9.56 -9.39
CA LYS A 84 2.54 -10.64 -9.10
C LYS A 84 1.26 -10.18 -8.41
N ALA A 85 1.36 -9.09 -7.65
CA ALA A 85 0.20 -8.41 -7.07
C ALA A 85 0.51 -6.94 -6.79
N PHE A 86 -0.56 -6.15 -6.65
CA PHE A 86 -0.51 -4.77 -6.20
C PHE A 86 -1.13 -4.63 -4.82
N ILE A 87 -0.50 -3.83 -3.96
CA ILE A 87 -1.03 -3.43 -2.67
C ILE A 87 -0.94 -1.91 -2.60
N THR A 88 -2.07 -1.24 -2.35
CA THR A 88 -2.08 0.22 -2.14
C THR A 88 -2.66 0.62 -0.80
N ASP A 89 -2.14 1.71 -0.22
CA ASP A 89 -2.73 2.31 0.98
C ASP A 89 -4.05 3.00 0.66
N GLU A 90 -4.10 3.69 -0.48
CA GLU A 90 -5.22 4.52 -0.92
C GLU A 90 -5.81 4.02 -2.24
N GLY A 91 -7.01 4.50 -2.55
CA GLY A 91 -7.74 4.18 -3.77
C GLY A 91 -9.01 3.34 -3.52
N GLY A 92 -9.94 3.46 -4.47
CA GLY A 92 -11.17 2.68 -4.54
C GLY A 92 -11.26 1.84 -5.80
N VAL A 93 -12.38 1.13 -6.01
CA VAL A 93 -12.54 0.15 -7.11
C VAL A 93 -12.37 0.70 -8.53
N THR A 94 -12.35 2.02 -8.68
CA THR A 94 -12.13 2.75 -9.95
C THR A 94 -10.76 3.44 -10.03
N CYS A 95 -9.87 3.25 -9.05
CA CYS A 95 -8.56 3.88 -9.07
C CYS A 95 -7.64 3.26 -10.13
N HIS A 96 -6.54 3.95 -10.45
CA HIS A 96 -5.55 3.49 -11.42
C HIS A 96 -5.05 2.06 -11.12
N ALA A 97 -4.73 1.74 -9.86
CA ALA A 97 -4.31 0.39 -9.47
C ALA A 97 -5.38 -0.67 -9.76
N ALA A 98 -6.66 -0.36 -9.49
CA ALA A 98 -7.77 -1.28 -9.69
C ALA A 98 -8.02 -1.56 -11.19
N ILE A 99 -8.05 -0.51 -12.01
CA ILE A 99 -8.28 -0.63 -13.45
C ILE A 99 -7.16 -1.46 -14.10
N ILE A 100 -5.91 -1.05 -13.90
CA ILE A 100 -4.75 -1.72 -14.50
C ILE A 100 -4.60 -3.16 -14.00
N SER A 101 -4.97 -3.45 -12.75
CA SER A 101 -4.93 -4.83 -12.24
C SER A 101 -5.84 -5.78 -13.00
N ARG A 102 -7.02 -5.31 -13.38
CA ARG A 102 -7.99 -6.11 -14.15
C ARG A 102 -7.53 -6.30 -15.59
N GLU A 103 -6.97 -5.24 -16.20
CA GLU A 103 -6.43 -5.30 -17.56
C GLU A 103 -5.24 -6.27 -17.67
N LEU A 104 -4.34 -6.23 -16.69
CA LEU A 104 -3.17 -7.10 -16.65
C LEU A 104 -3.45 -8.48 -16.05
N LYS A 105 -4.66 -8.71 -15.50
CA LYS A 105 -5.04 -9.92 -14.75
C LYS A 105 -4.08 -10.22 -13.58
N ILE A 106 -3.68 -9.17 -12.86
CA ILE A 106 -2.78 -9.23 -11.70
C ILE A 106 -3.59 -8.98 -10.43
N HIS A 107 -3.34 -9.76 -9.38
CA HIS A 107 -4.08 -9.68 -8.12
C HIS A 107 -3.89 -8.31 -7.44
N CYS A 108 -4.93 -7.77 -6.82
CA CYS A 108 -4.88 -6.40 -6.32
C CYS A 108 -5.74 -6.18 -5.08
N ILE A 109 -5.10 -5.66 -4.04
CA ILE A 109 -5.75 -5.20 -2.80
C ILE A 109 -5.44 -3.71 -2.64
N ILE A 110 -6.48 -2.89 -2.54
CA ILE A 110 -6.38 -1.44 -2.44
C ILE A 110 -6.94 -0.94 -1.11
N GLY A 111 -6.67 0.31 -0.76
CA GLY A 111 -7.29 0.92 0.41
C GLY A 111 -6.88 0.28 1.74
N THR A 112 -5.66 -0.27 1.81
CA THR A 112 -5.15 -0.94 3.03
C THR A 112 -4.80 0.03 4.16
N LYS A 113 -4.67 1.33 3.85
CA LYS A 113 -4.33 2.45 4.76
C LYS A 113 -2.95 2.40 5.44
N ILE A 114 -2.34 1.22 5.56
CA ILE A 114 -1.12 0.99 6.36
C ILE A 114 -0.05 0.12 5.71
N ALA A 115 -0.25 -0.39 4.48
CA ALA A 115 0.70 -1.30 3.85
C ALA A 115 2.11 -0.70 3.72
N THR A 116 2.25 0.56 3.28
CA THR A 116 3.58 1.20 3.14
C THR A 116 4.27 1.44 4.48
N LYS A 117 3.51 1.48 5.59
CA LYS A 117 4.03 1.70 6.94
C LYS A 117 4.43 0.39 7.63
N VAL A 118 3.77 -0.71 7.26
CA VAL A 118 3.97 -2.04 7.88
C VAL A 118 4.98 -2.88 7.10
N LEU A 119 4.94 -2.83 5.78
CA LEU A 119 5.80 -3.61 4.91
C LEU A 119 7.10 -2.87 4.58
N LYS A 120 8.17 -3.65 4.38
CA LYS A 120 9.49 -3.18 3.96
C LYS A 120 9.95 -3.93 2.73
N ASP A 121 10.86 -3.31 1.99
CA ASP A 121 11.52 -3.95 0.85
C ASP A 121 12.13 -5.30 1.23
N GLY A 122 11.84 -6.32 0.43
CA GLY A 122 12.32 -7.68 0.63
C GLY A 122 11.47 -8.54 1.59
N ASP A 123 10.49 -7.96 2.28
CA ASP A 123 9.56 -8.75 3.11
C ASP A 123 8.83 -9.79 2.26
N LEU A 124 8.76 -11.03 2.75
CA LEU A 124 7.96 -12.06 2.10
C LEU A 124 6.51 -11.93 2.58
N VAL A 125 5.57 -11.80 1.65
CA VAL A 125 4.13 -11.67 1.96
C VAL A 125 3.31 -12.69 1.20
N GLU A 126 2.18 -13.04 1.79
CA GLU A 126 1.06 -13.71 1.15
C GLU A 126 -0.04 -12.68 0.92
N VAL A 127 -0.52 -12.60 -0.31
CA VAL A 127 -1.63 -11.75 -0.74
C VAL A 127 -2.78 -12.67 -1.09
N ASP A 128 -3.86 -12.60 -0.31
CA ASP A 128 -5.12 -13.29 -0.62
C ASP A 128 -6.17 -12.27 -1.02
N ALA A 129 -6.21 -11.97 -2.32
CA ALA A 129 -7.19 -11.09 -2.93
C ALA A 129 -8.54 -11.79 -3.18
N ASN A 130 -8.75 -13.04 -2.75
CA ASN A 130 -10.11 -13.60 -2.65
C ASN A 130 -10.78 -13.17 -1.35
N LYS A 131 -9.99 -13.06 -0.27
CA LYS A 131 -10.47 -12.68 1.07
C LYS A 131 -10.12 -11.24 1.46
N GLY A 132 -9.30 -10.55 0.66
CA GLY A 132 -8.94 -9.15 0.87
C GLY A 132 -7.93 -8.92 2.00
N PHE A 133 -7.02 -9.87 2.25
CA PHE A 133 -5.96 -9.69 3.26
C PHE A 133 -4.55 -9.87 2.70
N VAL A 134 -3.61 -9.22 3.38
CA VAL A 134 -2.16 -9.36 3.17
C VAL A 134 -1.55 -9.81 4.47
N LYS A 135 -0.72 -10.86 4.44
CA LYS A 135 -0.04 -11.41 5.61
C LYS A 135 1.47 -11.44 5.38
N LYS A 136 2.23 -10.84 6.30
CA LYS A 136 3.70 -10.93 6.30
C LYS A 136 4.14 -12.26 6.88
N LEU A 137 4.91 -13.02 6.09
CA LEU A 137 5.45 -14.32 6.45
C LEU A 137 6.72 -14.15 7.30
N LYS A 138 7.01 -15.13 8.17
CA LYS A 138 8.30 -15.23 8.86
C LYS A 138 9.30 -15.86 7.89
N ASN A 139 10.47 -15.23 7.73
CA ASN A 139 11.68 -15.94 7.32
C ASN A 139 12.23 -16.69 8.53
#